data_AF-A0AAU3MBZ8-F1
#
_entry.id   AF-A0AAU3MBZ8-F1
#
_cell.length_a   1.000
_cell.length_b   1.000
_cell.length_c   1.000
_cell.angle_alpha   90.00
_cell.angle_beta   90.00
_cell.angle_gamma   90.00
#
_symmetry.space_group_name_H-M   'P 1'
#
loop_
_entity.id
_entity.type
_entity.pdbx_description
1 polymer ?
#
loop_
_entity_poly.entity_id
_entity_poly.type
_entity_poly.pdbx_seq_one_letter_code
_entity_poly.pdbx_strand_id
1 'polypeptide(L)'
;MNVTQALHEQGQSNWLDNITYSMLDTGQIQHYIDQYSVTGLTSNPSIFDKAIGSGDYDDAIRAKAARGPKGEELFFELAIEDLQRAADLFLPIHERTDGVDGWVSLEVSPLLAYDTQRTVAAAKALYARADRRNLFLKIPGTPEGPPAIEEVIASGVPVNVTSGASSSARCLLSRSSRARERDRT
;
A
#
# COMPACT_ATOMS: atom_id res chain seq x y z
N MET A 1 11.89 6.63 -26.04
CA MET A 1 12.16 6.64 -24.59
C MET A 1 11.58 7.91 -24.01
N ASN A 2 10.64 7.78 -23.07
CA ASN A 2 10.09 8.94 -22.35
C ASN A 2 10.86 9.19 -21.03
N VAL A 3 10.53 10.27 -20.33
CA VAL A 3 11.27 10.70 -19.13
C VAL A 3 11.20 9.67 -18.01
N THR A 4 10.06 9.02 -17.82
CA THR A 4 9.90 8.03 -16.74
C THR A 4 10.68 6.75 -17.02
N GLN A 5 10.75 6.32 -18.28
CA GLN A 5 11.64 5.25 -18.72
C GLN A 5 13.11 5.60 -18.44
N ALA A 6 13.54 6.81 -18.79
CA ALA A 6 14.91 7.25 -18.52
C ALA A 6 15.24 7.26 -17.01
N LEU A 7 14.31 7.68 -16.14
CA LEU A 7 14.48 7.59 -14.68
C LEU A 7 14.59 6.14 -14.20
N HIS A 8 13.76 5.25 -14.74
CA HIS A 8 13.79 3.85 -14.37
C HIS A 8 15.10 3.17 -14.73
N GLU A 9 15.66 3.48 -15.91
CA GLU A 9 16.98 2.99 -16.34
C GLU A 9 18.13 3.48 -15.45
N GLN A 10 17.96 4.61 -14.73
CA GLN A 10 18.91 5.07 -13.71
C GLN A 10 18.72 4.39 -12.34
N GLY A 11 17.83 3.40 -12.25
CA GLY A 11 17.57 2.63 -11.03
C GLY A 11 16.52 3.25 -10.11
N GLN A 12 15.73 4.23 -10.58
CA GLN A 12 14.63 4.81 -9.81
C GLN A 12 13.31 4.09 -10.09
N SER A 13 12.66 3.56 -9.05
CA SER A 13 11.32 3.00 -9.15
C SER A 13 10.26 4.11 -9.21
N ASN A 14 9.38 4.06 -10.22
CA ASN A 14 8.31 5.05 -10.38
C ASN A 14 6.98 4.48 -9.88
N TRP A 15 6.39 5.10 -8.87
CA TRP A 15 5.12 4.63 -8.32
C TRP A 15 3.98 5.60 -8.63
N LEU A 16 2.81 5.05 -8.90
CA LEU A 16 1.58 5.79 -9.10
C LEU A 16 0.93 6.14 -7.74
N ASP A 17 0.70 7.42 -7.48
CA ASP A 17 0.02 7.89 -6.25
C ASP A 17 -1.46 8.22 -6.50
N ASN A 18 -2.16 7.24 -7.08
CA ASN A 18 -3.60 7.29 -7.29
C ASN A 18 -4.16 5.90 -7.59
N ILE A 19 -5.43 5.67 -7.25
CA ILE A 19 -6.19 4.51 -7.68
C ILE A 19 -7.67 4.89 -7.71
N THR A 20 -8.36 4.48 -8.78
CA THR A 20 -9.81 4.55 -8.88
C THR A 20 -10.33 3.28 -9.55
N TYR A 21 -11.60 2.96 -9.32
CA TYR A 21 -12.27 1.84 -9.97
C TYR A 21 -12.14 1.88 -11.51
N SER A 22 -12.31 3.08 -12.12
CA SER A 22 -12.17 3.28 -13.56
C SER A 22 -10.75 2.99 -14.08
N MET A 23 -9.71 3.36 -13.33
CA MET A 23 -8.31 3.08 -13.72
C MET A 23 -8.03 1.58 -13.83
N LEU A 24 -8.66 0.78 -12.96
CA LEU A 24 -8.56 -0.67 -12.95
C LEU A 24 -9.34 -1.30 -14.11
N ASP A 25 -10.57 -0.83 -14.36
CA ASP A 25 -11.48 -1.41 -15.36
C ASP A 25 -11.09 -1.08 -16.80
N THR A 26 -10.54 0.11 -17.03
CA THR A 26 -10.19 0.59 -18.39
C THR A 26 -8.80 0.14 -18.87
N GLY A 27 -8.05 -0.58 -18.03
CA GLY A 27 -6.67 -0.97 -18.33
C GLY A 27 -5.66 0.18 -18.23
N GLN A 28 -6.04 1.32 -17.63
CA GLN A 28 -5.16 2.48 -17.50
C GLN A 28 -3.91 2.18 -16.67
N ILE A 29 -4.02 1.39 -15.60
CA ILE A 29 -2.86 0.98 -14.81
C ILE A 29 -1.89 0.13 -15.64
N GLN A 30 -2.40 -0.81 -16.45
CA GLN A 30 -1.58 -1.60 -17.35
C GLN A 30 -0.87 -0.72 -18.38
N HIS A 31 -1.58 0.25 -18.96
CA HIS A 31 -1.00 1.23 -19.85
C HIS A 31 0.15 2.02 -19.17
N TYR A 32 0.01 2.37 -17.89
CA TYR A 32 1.07 3.04 -17.13
C TYR A 32 2.29 2.17 -16.87
N ILE A 33 2.08 0.89 -16.59
CA ILE A 33 3.16 -0.10 -16.49
C ILE A 33 3.93 -0.15 -17.82
N ASP A 34 3.22 -0.35 -18.94
CA ASP A 34 3.84 -0.62 -20.24
C ASP A 34 4.50 0.61 -20.86
N GLN A 35 3.85 1.77 -20.75
CA GLN A 35 4.29 2.98 -21.45
C GLN A 35 5.14 3.88 -20.58
N TYR A 36 4.95 3.90 -19.26
CA TYR A 36 5.58 4.88 -18.38
C TYR A 36 6.48 4.27 -17.32
N SER A 37 6.80 2.98 -17.39
CA SER A 37 7.68 2.29 -16.42
C SER A 37 7.21 2.51 -14.98
N VAL A 38 5.90 2.49 -14.75
CA VAL A 38 5.33 2.47 -13.40
C VAL A 38 5.52 1.08 -12.83
N THR A 39 6.15 0.99 -11.66
CA THR A 39 6.54 -0.27 -11.02
C THR A 39 5.84 -0.53 -9.70
N GLY A 40 5.03 0.41 -9.21
CA GLY A 40 4.23 0.23 -8.00
C GLY A 40 3.13 1.26 -7.87
N LEU A 41 2.35 1.15 -6.80
CA LEU A 41 1.19 2.01 -6.53
C LEU A 41 1.07 2.32 -5.05
N THR A 42 0.69 3.55 -4.72
CA THR A 42 0.32 3.95 -3.37
C THR A 42 -1.09 4.50 -3.35
N SER A 43 -1.79 4.19 -2.26
CA SER A 43 -3.08 4.76 -1.91
C SER A 43 -2.98 5.49 -0.57
N ASN A 44 -3.96 6.33 -0.28
CA ASN A 44 -4.14 6.98 1.01
C ASN A 44 -5.64 7.29 1.19
N PRO A 45 -6.10 7.60 2.41
CA PRO A 45 -7.52 7.86 2.66
C PRO A 45 -8.10 8.97 1.77
N SER A 46 -7.33 10.01 1.43
CA SER A 46 -7.82 11.11 0.59
C SER A 46 -7.99 10.72 -0.89
N ILE A 47 -7.23 9.74 -1.37
CA ILE A 47 -7.41 9.16 -2.72
C ILE A 47 -8.75 8.43 -2.77
N PHE A 48 -9.00 7.54 -1.81
CA PHE A 48 -10.26 6.81 -1.76
C PHE A 48 -11.47 7.69 -1.45
N ASP A 49 -11.32 8.71 -0.60
CA ASP A 49 -12.41 9.68 -0.32
C ASP A 49 -12.89 10.36 -1.61
N LYS A 50 -11.95 10.81 -2.45
CA LYS A 50 -12.26 11.39 -3.76
C LYS A 50 -12.87 10.38 -4.73
N ALA A 51 -12.31 9.18 -4.80
CA ALA A 51 -12.78 8.12 -5.68
C ALA A 51 -14.18 7.62 -5.29
N ILE A 52 -14.46 7.44 -4.01
CA ILE A 52 -15.78 7.04 -3.52
C ILE A 52 -16.78 8.19 -3.69
N GLY A 53 -16.35 9.43 -3.42
CA GLY A 53 -17.17 10.62 -3.57
C GLY A 53 -17.56 10.98 -5.01
N SER A 54 -16.94 10.35 -6.03
CA SER A 54 -17.33 10.55 -7.44
C SER A 54 -18.65 9.86 -7.80
N GLY A 55 -19.08 8.88 -7.01
CA GLY A 55 -20.23 8.01 -7.29
C GLY A 55 -19.87 6.70 -8.02
N ASP A 56 -18.61 6.49 -8.42
CA ASP A 56 -18.20 5.27 -9.15
C ASP A 56 -18.38 3.99 -8.32
N TYR A 57 -18.44 4.11 -6.99
CA TYR A 57 -18.56 3.00 -6.05
C TYR A 57 -20.00 2.73 -5.59
N ASP A 58 -20.98 3.52 -6.04
CA ASP A 58 -22.36 3.50 -5.53
C ASP A 58 -23.02 2.11 -5.57
N ASP A 59 -22.86 1.39 -6.68
CA ASP A 59 -23.42 0.04 -6.83
C ASP A 59 -22.73 -0.96 -5.90
N ALA A 60 -21.40 -0.90 -5.80
CA ALA A 60 -20.62 -1.76 -4.90
C ALA A 60 -20.96 -1.47 -3.42
N ILE A 61 -21.11 -0.19 -3.06
CA ILE A 61 -21.52 0.27 -1.73
C ILE A 61 -22.91 -0.29 -1.40
N ARG A 62 -23.90 -0.13 -2.29
CA ARG A 62 -25.26 -0.66 -2.07
C ARG A 62 -25.25 -2.17 -1.89
N ALA A 63 -24.55 -2.89 -2.76
CA ALA A 63 -24.49 -4.35 -2.75
C ALA A 63 -23.83 -4.90 -1.48
N LYS A 64 -22.75 -4.27 -1.01
CA LYS A 64 -22.01 -4.68 0.18
C LYS A 64 -22.69 -4.25 1.48
N ALA A 65 -23.19 -3.02 1.55
CA ALA A 65 -23.91 -2.53 2.73
C ALA A 65 -25.16 -3.38 3.02
N ALA A 66 -25.81 -3.94 2.00
CA ALA A 66 -26.92 -4.89 2.15
C ALA A 66 -26.51 -6.20 2.89
N ARG A 67 -25.23 -6.52 2.96
CA ARG A 67 -24.68 -7.72 3.63
C ARG A 67 -24.25 -7.46 5.08
N GLY A 68 -24.33 -6.21 5.57
CA GLY A 68 -23.99 -5.85 6.94
C GLY A 68 -22.86 -4.82 7.18
N PRO A 69 -21.72 -4.83 6.45
CA PRO A 69 -20.59 -3.95 6.75
C PRO A 69 -20.94 -2.47 6.57
N LYS A 70 -20.40 -1.62 7.44
CA LYS A 70 -20.67 -0.17 7.47
C LYS A 70 -19.42 0.62 7.84
N GLY A 71 -19.39 1.90 7.48
CA GLY A 71 -18.33 2.83 7.86
C GLY A 71 -16.95 2.33 7.43
N GLU A 72 -16.01 2.29 8.38
CA GLU A 72 -14.62 1.89 8.15
C GLU A 72 -14.49 0.44 7.65
N GLU A 73 -15.36 -0.47 8.09
CA GLU A 73 -15.33 -1.86 7.64
C GLU A 73 -15.65 -1.97 6.14
N LEU A 74 -16.72 -1.29 5.72
CA LEU A 74 -17.14 -1.23 4.31
C LEU A 74 -16.06 -0.55 3.45
N PHE A 75 -15.47 0.53 3.96
CA PHE A 75 -14.34 1.20 3.32
C PHE A 75 -13.19 0.23 3.07
N PHE A 76 -12.74 -0.50 4.10
CA PHE A 76 -11.62 -1.42 3.94
C PHE A 76 -11.97 -2.61 3.05
N GLU A 77 -13.22 -3.05 3.01
CA GLU A 77 -13.64 -4.07 2.05
C GLU A 77 -13.46 -3.60 0.60
N LEU A 78 -13.93 -2.39 0.28
CA LEU A 78 -13.77 -1.81 -1.06
C LEU A 78 -12.29 -1.54 -1.40
N ALA A 79 -11.55 -0.93 -0.47
CA ALA A 79 -10.14 -0.59 -0.67
C ALA A 79 -9.26 -1.85 -0.84
N ILE A 80 -9.54 -2.91 -0.10
CA ILE A 80 -8.82 -4.19 -0.25
C ILE A 80 -9.09 -4.80 -1.62
N GLU A 81 -10.33 -4.81 -2.10
CA GLU A 81 -10.66 -5.36 -3.42
C GLU A 81 -9.91 -4.63 -4.54
N ASP A 82 -9.90 -3.29 -4.53
CA ASP A 82 -9.16 -2.51 -5.51
C ASP A 82 -7.65 -2.76 -5.44
N LEU A 83 -7.09 -2.83 -4.23
CA LEU A 83 -5.66 -3.06 -4.05
C LEU A 83 -5.25 -4.51 -4.32
N GLN A 84 -6.13 -5.50 -4.16
CA GLN A 84 -5.89 -6.87 -4.63
C GLN A 84 -5.76 -6.90 -6.14
N ARG A 85 -6.69 -6.25 -6.85
CA ARG A 85 -6.64 -6.13 -8.32
C ARG A 85 -5.37 -5.41 -8.78
N ALA A 86 -5.00 -4.31 -8.12
CA ALA A 86 -3.75 -3.61 -8.42
C ALA A 86 -2.53 -4.48 -8.12
N ALA A 87 -2.50 -5.17 -6.97
CA ALA A 87 -1.41 -6.09 -6.62
C ALA A 87 -1.22 -7.18 -7.69
N ASP A 88 -2.31 -7.73 -8.22
CA ASP A 88 -2.27 -8.75 -9.26
C ASP A 88 -1.66 -8.21 -10.57
N LEU A 89 -1.92 -6.94 -10.93
CA LEU A 89 -1.27 -6.28 -12.09
C LEU A 89 0.23 -6.08 -11.89
N PHE A 90 0.66 -5.74 -10.67
CA PHE A 90 2.08 -5.50 -10.35
C PHE A 90 2.85 -6.78 -9.99
N LEU A 91 2.18 -7.92 -9.80
CA LEU A 91 2.79 -9.18 -9.39
C LEU A 91 3.92 -9.66 -10.33
N PRO A 92 3.81 -9.58 -11.66
CA PRO A 92 4.90 -9.98 -12.55
C PRO A 92 6.16 -9.12 -12.40
N ILE A 93 6.00 -7.85 -12.01
CA ILE A 93 7.12 -6.95 -11.71
C ILE A 93 7.76 -7.35 -10.38
N HIS A 94 6.93 -7.66 -9.38
CA HIS A 94 7.40 -8.13 -8.09
C HIS A 94 8.24 -9.41 -8.22
N GLU A 95 7.78 -10.37 -9.03
CA GLU A 95 8.52 -11.61 -9.30
C GLU A 95 9.83 -11.37 -10.05
N ARG A 96 9.79 -10.60 -11.15
CA ARG A 96 11.00 -10.42 -11.99
C ARG A 96 12.10 -9.60 -11.29
N THR A 97 11.73 -8.81 -10.29
CA THR A 97 12.65 -7.93 -9.55
C THR A 97 13.02 -8.48 -8.18
N ASP A 98 12.67 -9.74 -7.88
CA ASP A 98 12.89 -10.37 -6.57
C ASP A 98 12.39 -9.52 -5.39
N GLY A 99 11.22 -8.90 -5.58
CA GLY A 99 10.55 -8.08 -4.58
C GLY A 99 11.14 -6.69 -4.37
N VAL A 100 12.05 -6.21 -5.22
CA VAL A 100 12.49 -4.80 -5.21
C VAL A 100 11.32 -3.88 -5.58
N ASP A 101 10.56 -4.25 -6.62
CA ASP A 101 9.44 -3.49 -7.15
C ASP A 101 8.13 -4.31 -7.11
N GLY A 102 7.08 -3.79 -7.74
CA GLY A 102 5.80 -4.47 -7.92
C GLY A 102 4.90 -4.39 -6.70
N TRP A 103 5.08 -3.37 -5.87
CA TRP A 103 4.34 -3.20 -4.62
C TRP A 103 3.12 -2.31 -4.78
N VAL A 104 2.07 -2.63 -4.02
CA VAL A 104 0.94 -1.72 -3.78
C VAL A 104 0.85 -1.41 -2.29
N SER A 105 0.24 -0.30 -1.88
CA SER A 105 0.18 0.04 -0.45
C SER A 105 -1.20 0.52 0.02
N LEU A 106 -1.62 -0.04 1.17
CA LEU A 106 -2.86 0.28 1.90
C LEU A 106 -2.52 0.96 3.22
N GLU A 107 -3.09 2.12 3.51
CA GLU A 107 -2.88 2.81 4.78
C GLU A 107 -3.80 2.28 5.89
N VAL A 108 -3.26 2.13 7.09
CA VAL A 108 -4.10 1.90 8.28
C VAL A 108 -4.98 3.12 8.56
N SER A 109 -6.01 2.95 9.38
CA SER A 109 -6.87 4.07 9.76
C SER A 109 -6.07 5.20 10.42
N PRO A 110 -6.20 6.46 9.96
CA PRO A 110 -5.54 7.62 10.58
C PRO A 110 -5.93 7.81 12.06
N LEU A 111 -7.10 7.29 12.47
CA LEU A 111 -7.56 7.33 13.85
C LEU A 111 -6.69 6.52 14.81
N LEU A 112 -5.82 5.65 14.28
CA LEU A 112 -4.91 4.80 15.05
C LEU A 112 -3.49 5.39 15.14
N ALA A 113 -3.22 6.54 14.51
CA ALA A 113 -1.86 7.08 14.37
C ALA A 113 -1.10 7.30 15.69
N TYR A 114 -1.82 7.44 16.81
CA TYR A 114 -1.26 7.63 18.15
C TYR A 114 -1.55 6.46 19.10
N ASP A 115 -1.83 5.28 18.56
CA ASP A 115 -2.05 4.03 19.31
C ASP A 115 -1.26 2.89 18.66
N THR A 116 -0.10 2.59 19.24
CA THR A 116 0.82 1.55 18.74
C THR A 116 0.14 0.19 18.66
N GLN A 117 -0.52 -0.25 19.74
CA GLN A 117 -1.05 -1.62 19.84
C GLN A 117 -2.21 -1.82 18.87
N ARG A 118 -3.11 -0.84 18.75
CA ARG A 118 -4.21 -0.91 17.79
C ARG A 118 -3.71 -0.78 16.35
N THR A 119 -2.69 0.02 16.08
CA THR A 119 -2.05 0.10 14.76
C THR A 119 -1.47 -1.24 14.35
N VAL A 120 -0.74 -1.92 15.25
CA VAL A 120 -0.18 -3.25 14.99
C VAL A 120 -1.27 -4.26 14.67
N ALA A 121 -2.31 -4.32 15.52
CA ALA A 121 -3.42 -5.26 15.33
C ALA A 121 -4.14 -5.02 13.98
N ALA A 122 -4.41 -3.75 13.65
CA ALA A 122 -5.03 -3.36 12.40
C ALA A 122 -4.18 -3.72 11.18
N ALA A 123 -2.88 -3.42 11.21
CA ALA A 123 -1.97 -3.71 10.10
C ALA A 123 -1.89 -5.23 9.82
N LYS A 124 -1.74 -6.05 10.86
CA LYS A 124 -1.73 -7.52 10.75
C LYS A 124 -3.06 -8.05 10.18
N ALA A 125 -4.19 -7.55 10.68
CA ALA A 125 -5.52 -7.98 10.22
C ALA A 125 -5.78 -7.58 8.76
N LEU A 126 -5.43 -6.34 8.38
CA LEU A 126 -5.59 -5.86 7.01
C LEU A 126 -4.69 -6.61 6.03
N TYR A 127 -3.43 -6.88 6.40
CA TYR A 127 -2.53 -7.68 5.56
C TYR A 127 -3.07 -9.08 5.32
N ALA A 128 -3.52 -9.76 6.38
CA ALA A 128 -4.11 -11.10 6.29
C ALA A 128 -5.38 -11.12 5.43
N ARG A 129 -6.23 -10.08 5.53
CA ARG A 129 -7.43 -9.95 4.69
C ARG A 129 -7.10 -9.69 3.22
N ALA A 130 -6.06 -8.90 2.96
CA ALA A 130 -5.69 -8.56 1.59
C ALA A 130 -5.04 -9.74 0.85
N ASP A 131 -4.35 -10.63 1.57
CA ASP A 131 -3.82 -11.90 1.03
C ASP A 131 -3.05 -11.73 -0.29
N ARG A 132 -2.13 -10.76 -0.31
CA ARG A 132 -1.23 -10.49 -1.43
C ARG A 132 0.17 -10.23 -0.92
N ARG A 133 1.13 -11.02 -1.40
CA ARG A 133 2.54 -10.95 -0.95
C ARG A 133 3.23 -9.62 -1.28
N ASN A 134 2.77 -8.95 -2.33
CA ASN A 134 3.28 -7.65 -2.80
C ASN A 134 2.44 -6.46 -2.32
N LEU A 135 1.83 -6.57 -1.14
CA LEU A 135 1.10 -5.49 -0.49
C LEU A 135 1.87 -4.96 0.73
N PHE A 136 2.05 -3.65 0.79
CA PHE A 136 2.55 -2.92 1.93
C PHE A 136 1.41 -2.39 2.79
N LEU A 137 1.58 -2.43 4.11
CA LEU A 137 0.77 -1.62 5.03
C LEU A 137 1.46 -0.29 5.29
N LYS A 138 0.74 0.82 5.08
CA LYS A 138 1.26 2.15 5.40
C LYS A 138 0.97 2.48 6.86
N ILE A 139 2.03 2.81 7.59
CA ILE A 139 1.95 3.21 9.00
C ILE A 139 2.51 4.64 9.12
N PRO A 140 1.78 5.57 9.76
CA PRO A 140 2.26 6.93 10.00
C PRO A 140 3.54 6.97 10.84
N GLY A 141 4.44 7.89 10.52
CA GLY A 141 5.72 8.05 11.22
C GLY A 141 5.65 8.85 12.54
N THR A 142 4.52 8.88 13.23
CA THR A 142 4.30 9.53 14.55
C THR A 142 5.24 8.97 15.64
N PRO A 143 5.36 9.58 16.83
CA PRO A 143 6.17 9.01 17.92
C PRO A 143 5.82 7.55 18.29
N GLU A 144 4.54 7.18 18.15
CA GLU A 144 3.98 5.84 18.40
C GLU A 144 4.15 4.88 17.20
N GLY A 145 4.48 5.43 16.03
CA GLY A 145 4.69 4.68 14.78
C GLY A 145 5.88 3.73 14.82
N PRO A 146 7.10 4.15 15.22
CA PRO A 146 8.28 3.28 15.22
C PRO A 146 8.13 1.94 15.95
N PRO A 147 7.62 1.87 17.20
CA PRO A 147 7.40 0.57 17.84
C PRO A 147 6.36 -0.29 17.11
N ALA A 148 5.33 0.33 16.49
CA ALA A 148 4.36 -0.40 15.68
C ALA A 148 4.99 -0.95 14.40
N ILE A 149 5.81 -0.14 13.71
CA ILE A 149 6.52 -0.52 12.49
C ILE A 149 7.45 -1.71 12.78
N GLU A 150 8.21 -1.66 13.86
CA GLU A 150 9.12 -2.73 14.27
C GLU A 150 8.36 -4.04 14.50
N GLU A 151 7.27 -4.01 15.28
CA GLU A 151 6.50 -5.21 15.58
C GLU A 151 5.80 -5.78 14.33
N VAL A 152 5.23 -4.94 13.49
CA VAL A 152 4.56 -5.36 12.25
C VAL A 152 5.58 -6.01 11.29
N ILE A 153 6.76 -5.40 11.13
CA ILE A 153 7.86 -5.98 10.36
C ILE A 153 8.32 -7.32 10.94
N ALA A 154 8.50 -7.41 12.26
CA ALA A 154 8.92 -8.64 12.94
C ALA A 154 7.91 -9.79 12.75
N SER A 155 6.64 -9.47 12.54
CA SER A 155 5.60 -10.45 12.22
C SER A 155 5.52 -10.86 10.74
N GLY A 156 6.44 -10.36 9.90
CA GLY A 156 6.49 -10.70 8.47
C GLY A 156 5.60 -9.83 7.58
N VAL A 157 4.95 -8.80 8.12
CA VAL A 157 4.11 -7.88 7.34
C VAL A 157 4.98 -6.76 6.73
N PRO A 158 4.98 -6.58 5.40
CA PRO A 158 5.71 -5.48 4.76
C PRO A 158 5.11 -4.12 5.15
N VAL A 159 5.96 -3.13 5.44
CA VAL A 159 5.53 -1.77 5.82
C VAL A 159 6.08 -0.68 4.89
N ASN A 160 5.22 0.26 4.50
CA ASN A 160 5.57 1.54 3.86
C ASN A 160 5.39 2.68 4.88
N VAL A 161 6.46 3.37 5.28
CA VAL A 161 6.34 4.43 6.31
C VAL A 161 5.90 5.74 5.65
N THR A 162 4.75 6.27 6.09
CA THR A 162 4.14 7.48 5.54
C THR A 162 4.26 8.68 6.48
N SER A 163 3.76 9.85 6.05
CA SER A 163 3.92 11.17 6.70
C SER A 163 3.84 11.15 8.23
N GLY A 164 4.65 12.00 8.86
CA GLY A 164 4.82 12.09 10.32
C GLY A 164 6.24 11.75 10.80
N ALA A 165 7.11 11.20 9.94
CA ALA A 165 8.42 10.65 10.30
C ALA A 165 9.29 11.60 11.15
N SER A 166 9.28 11.39 12.46
CA SER A 166 10.33 11.88 13.34
C SER A 166 11.69 11.30 12.90
N SER A 167 12.79 11.96 13.24
CA SER A 167 14.15 11.48 12.92
C SER A 167 14.38 10.03 13.38
N SER A 168 13.69 9.61 14.44
CA SER A 168 13.75 8.27 15.02
C SER A 168 13.16 7.19 14.11
N ALA A 169 12.04 7.44 13.43
CA ALA A 169 11.43 6.48 12.49
C ALA A 169 12.37 6.18 11.30
N ARG A 170 13.04 7.22 10.77
CA ARG A 170 14.06 7.08 9.73
C ARG A 170 15.28 6.28 10.20
N CYS A 171 15.73 6.51 11.44
CA CYS A 171 16.87 5.80 12.01
C CYS A 171 16.60 4.29 12.16
N LEU A 172 15.40 3.92 12.64
CA LEU A 172 15.01 2.52 12.82
C LEU A 172 14.93 1.75 11.49
N LEU A 173 14.32 2.33 10.45
CA LEU A 173 14.30 1.72 9.11
C LEU A 173 15.71 1.40 8.60
N SER A 174 16.66 2.32 8.79
CA SER A 174 18.05 2.12 8.38
C SER A 174 18.76 0.97 9.11
N ARG A 175 18.30 0.62 10.31
CA ARG A 175 18.86 -0.48 11.13
C ARG A 175 18.22 -1.81 10.76
N SER A 176 16.91 -1.84 10.55
CA SER A 176 16.16 -3.06 10.20
C SER A 176 16.55 -3.60 8.82
N SER A 177 16.78 -2.74 7.81
CA SER A 177 17.26 -3.18 6.50
C SER A 177 18.66 -3.82 6.59
N ARG A 178 19.56 -3.23 7.39
CA ARG A 178 20.91 -3.76 7.63
C ARG A 178 20.93 -5.08 8.40
N ALA A 179 19.91 -5.36 9.22
CA ALA A 179 19.78 -6.63 9.92
C ALA A 179 19.38 -7.75 8.96
N ARG A 180 18.42 -7.51 8.04
CA ARG A 180 18.00 -8.52 7.04
C ARG A 180 19.08 -8.86 6.02
N GLU A 181 19.95 -7.92 5.68
CA GLU A 181 21.10 -8.17 4.80
C GLU A 181 22.15 -9.09 5.43
N ARG A 182 22.30 -9.06 6.77
CA ARG A 182 23.25 -9.92 7.49
C ARG A 182 22.79 -11.36 7.66
N ASP A 183 21.48 -11.61 7.71
CA ASP A 183 20.92 -12.96 7.80
C ASP A 183 20.87 -13.69 6.43
N ARG A 184 21.19 -13.00 5.33
CA ARG A 184 21.26 -13.56 3.96
C ARG A 184 22.69 -13.91 3.50
N THR A 185 23.70 -13.71 4.36
CA THR A 185 25.12 -14.07 4.12
C THR A 185 25.56 -15.17 5.07
#